data_AF-A0A1Y2N4S0-F1
#
_entry.id   AF-A0A1Y2N4S0-F1
#
_cell.length_a   1.000
_cell.length_b   1.000
_cell.length_c   1.000
_cell.angle_alpha   90.00
_cell.angle_beta   90.00
_cell.angle_gamma   90.00
#
_symmetry.space_group_name_H-M   'P 1'
#
loop_
_entity.id
_entity.type
_entity.pdbx_description
1 polymer ?
#
loop_
_entity_poly.entity_id
_entity_poly.type
_entity_poly.pdbx_seq_one_letter_code
_entity_poly.pdbx_strand_id
1 'polypeptide(L)'
;MIGLDIALACCGLAALIAVVRIVRGPDSGSRVIGAELLTVTVVGLIALGGVRSGSTSTFDLVLVATMVAFLAAVSFARALTGGGR
;
A
#
# COMPACT_ATOMS: atom_id res chain seq x y z
N MET A 1 -3.17 23.31 1.07
CA MET A 1 -4.27 22.46 1.59
C MET A 1 -5.00 21.73 0.46
N ILE A 2 -5.52 22.42 -0.57
CA ILE A 2 -6.23 21.79 -1.70
C ILE A 2 -5.44 20.64 -2.35
N GLY A 3 -4.13 20.79 -2.58
CA GLY A 3 -3.30 19.72 -3.15
C GLY A 3 -3.21 18.46 -2.26
N LEU A 4 -3.24 18.63 -0.92
CA LEU A 4 -3.24 17.52 0.02
C LEU A 4 -4.59 16.78 0.02
N ASP A 5 -5.69 17.53 -0.05
CA ASP A 5 -7.04 16.96 -0.16
C ASP A 5 -7.20 16.14 -1.46
N ILE A 6 -6.68 16.65 -2.58
CA ILE A 6 -6.66 15.93 -3.86
C ILE A 6 -5.81 14.66 -3.74
N ALA A 7 -4.63 14.74 -3.15
CA ALA A 7 -3.76 13.57 -2.96
C ALA A 7 -4.45 12.49 -2.10
N LEU A 8 -5.09 12.88 -1.00
CA LEU A 8 -5.85 11.97 -0.14
C LEU A 8 -7.02 11.32 -0.89
N ALA A 9 -7.77 12.09 -1.69
CA ALA A 9 -8.87 11.56 -2.50
C ALA A 9 -8.35 10.56 -3.56
N CYS A 10 -7.27 10.90 -4.27
CA CYS A 10 -6.65 10.01 -5.26
C CYS A 10 -6.12 8.73 -4.62
N CYS A 11 -5.43 8.80 -3.47
CA CYS A 11 -4.97 7.62 -2.75
C CYS A 11 -6.14 6.78 -2.23
N GLY A 12 -7.23 7.40 -1.75
CA GLY A 12 -8.44 6.69 -1.35
C GLY A 12 -9.09 5.93 -2.52
N LEU A 13 -9.17 6.56 -3.69
CA LEU A 13 -9.61 5.90 -4.93
C LEU A 13 -8.69 4.76 -5.35
N ALA A 14 -7.37 4.96 -5.31
CA ALA A 14 -6.40 3.93 -5.62
C ALA A 14 -6.53 2.72 -4.68
N ALA A 15 -6.76 2.94 -3.38
CA ALA A 15 -6.98 1.88 -2.41
C ALA A 15 -8.25 1.08 -2.73
N LEU A 16 -9.35 1.74 -3.08
CA LEU A 16 -10.59 1.07 -3.51
C LEU A 16 -10.38 0.22 -4.77
N ILE A 17 -9.68 0.76 -5.77
CA ILE A 17 -9.35 0.02 -7.00
C ILE A 17 -8.48 -1.19 -6.70
N ALA A 18 -7.49 -1.05 -5.79
CA ALA A 18 -6.64 -2.15 -5.36
C ALA A 18 -7.46 -3.26 -4.69
N VAL A 19 -8.40 -2.93 -3.79
CA VAL A 19 -9.32 -3.90 -3.18
C VAL A 19 -10.15 -4.63 -4.24
N VAL A 20 -10.73 -3.90 -5.21
CA VAL A 20 -11.48 -4.52 -6.31
C VAL A 20 -10.61 -5.51 -7.08
N ARG A 21 -9.33 -5.18 -7.32
CA ARG A 21 -8.38 -6.03 -8.03
C ARG A 21 -7.96 -7.26 -7.23
N ILE A 22 -7.87 -7.17 -5.90
CA ILE A 22 -7.64 -8.32 -5.02
C ILE A 22 -8.81 -9.30 -5.09
N VAL A 23 -10.05 -8.81 -5.07
CA VAL A 23 -11.25 -9.67 -5.08
C VAL A 23 -11.50 -10.29 -6.46
N ARG A 24 -11.36 -9.49 -7.53
CA ARG A 24 -11.70 -9.90 -8.92
C ARG A 24 -10.50 -10.37 -9.75
N GLY A 25 -9.30 -10.44 -9.18
CA GLY A 25 -8.10 -10.86 -9.90
C GLY A 25 -8.23 -12.27 -10.48
N PRO A 26 -7.97 -12.49 -11.79
CA PRO A 26 -8.14 -13.79 -12.45
C PRO A 26 -7.09 -14.82 -12.03
N ASP A 27 -5.88 -14.39 -11.69
CA ASP A 27 -4.75 -15.22 -11.29
C ASP A 27 -4.22 -14.83 -9.91
N SER A 28 -3.51 -15.74 -9.24
CA SER A 28 -2.93 -15.47 -7.91
C SER A 28 -1.94 -14.30 -7.92
N GLY A 29 -1.20 -14.10 -9.02
CA GLY A 29 -0.26 -13.00 -9.18
C GLY A 29 -0.94 -11.64 -9.26
N SER A 30 -2.02 -11.49 -10.03
CA SER A 30 -2.78 -10.23 -10.07
C SER A 30 -3.41 -9.85 -8.74
N ARG A 31 -3.81 -10.84 -7.93
CA ARG A 31 -4.30 -10.61 -6.56
C ARG A 31 -3.18 -10.15 -5.63
N VAL A 32 -2.01 -10.77 -5.71
CA VAL A 32 -0.81 -10.37 -4.97
C VAL A 32 -0.40 -8.94 -5.31
N ILE A 33 -0.34 -8.59 -6.59
CA ILE A 33 -0.01 -7.23 -7.04
C ILE A 33 -1.07 -6.23 -6.53
N GLY A 34 -2.34 -6.63 -6.49
CA GLY A 34 -3.40 -5.83 -5.87
C GLY A 34 -3.16 -5.58 -4.38
N ALA A 35 -2.74 -6.61 -3.63
CA ALA A 35 -2.42 -6.50 -2.20
C ALA A 35 -1.18 -5.63 -1.95
N GLU A 36 -0.16 -5.76 -2.79
CA GLU A 36 1.04 -4.92 -2.77
C GLU A 36 0.68 -3.44 -2.98
N LEU A 37 -0.10 -3.16 -4.03
CA LEU A 37 -0.57 -1.80 -4.34
C LEU A 37 -1.40 -1.22 -3.19
N LEU A 38 -2.29 -2.02 -2.59
CA LEU A 38 -3.09 -1.59 -1.45
C LEU A 38 -2.19 -1.20 -0.26
N THR A 39 -1.20 -2.04 0.05
CA THR A 39 -0.29 -1.83 1.18
C THR A 39 0.49 -0.53 1.03
N VAL A 40 1.13 -0.31 -0.13
CA VAL A 40 1.88 0.93 -0.40
C VAL A 40 0.95 2.15 -0.40
N THR A 41 -0.27 2.02 -0.94
CA THR A 41 -1.25 3.12 -0.94
C THR A 41 -1.69 3.50 0.47
N VAL A 42 -1.89 2.52 1.36
CA VAL A 42 -2.21 2.76 2.77
C VAL A 42 -1.06 3.46 3.48
N VAL A 43 0.19 3.05 3.23
CA VAL A 43 1.37 3.76 3.76
C VAL A 43 1.39 5.22 3.29
N GLY A 44 1.07 5.46 2.01
CA GLY A 44 0.92 6.81 1.46
C GLY A 44 -0.19 7.62 2.16
N LEU A 45 -1.34 7.01 2.44
CA LEU A 45 -2.43 7.65 3.19
C LEU A 45 -2.00 8.04 4.62
N ILE A 46 -1.24 7.17 5.29
CA ILE A 46 -0.68 7.45 6.62
C ILE A 46 0.28 8.63 6.54
N ALA A 47 1.17 8.67 5.55
CA ALA A 47 2.11 9.77 5.34
C ALA A 47 1.39 11.10 5.08
N LEU A 48 0.41 11.13 4.16
CA LEU A 48 -0.38 12.33 3.86
C LEU A 48 -1.21 12.78 5.08
N GLY A 49 -1.74 11.84 5.86
CA GLY A 49 -2.39 12.12 7.14
C GLY A 49 -1.44 12.78 8.15
N GLY A 50 -0.21 12.28 8.26
CA GLY A 50 0.83 12.86 9.12
C GLY A 50 1.17 14.30 8.72
N VAL A 51 1.28 14.56 7.41
CA VAL A 51 1.46 15.93 6.87
C VAL A 51 0.29 16.83 7.24
N ARG A 52 -0.96 16.33 7.14
CA ARG A 52 -2.16 17.10 7.50
C ARG A 52 -2.20 17.47 8.97
N SER A 53 -1.81 16.54 9.84
CA SER A 53 -1.84 16.71 11.30
C SER A 53 -0.62 17.46 11.84
N GLY A 54 0.42 17.70 11.03
CA GLY A 54 1.67 18.33 11.46
C GLY A 54 2.47 17.47 12.45
N SER A 55 2.20 16.15 12.51
CA SER A 55 2.82 15.25 13.47
C SER A 55 4.00 14.50 12.85
N THR A 56 5.21 14.83 13.30
CA THR A 56 6.44 14.18 12.86
C THR A 56 6.54 12.71 13.29
N SER A 57 5.93 12.33 14.42
CA SER A 57 5.90 10.94 14.90
C SER A 57 5.20 9.98 13.94
N THR A 58 4.35 10.49 13.05
CA THR A 58 3.71 9.68 12.00
C THR A 58 4.74 9.10 11.03
N PHE A 59 5.88 9.78 10.82
CA PHE A 59 6.90 9.32 9.88
C PHE A 59 7.70 8.12 10.38
N ASP A 60 7.82 7.93 11.70
CA ASP A 60 8.40 6.70 12.26
C ASP A 60 7.54 5.49 11.89
N LEU A 61 6.21 5.65 11.99
CA LEU A 61 5.26 4.63 11.55
C LEU A 61 5.35 4.38 10.03
N VAL A 62 5.47 5.44 9.22
CA VAL A 62 5.63 5.31 7.75
C VAL A 62 6.90 4.54 7.40
N LEU A 63 8.02 4.83 8.08
CA LEU A 63 9.29 4.14 7.86
C LEU A 63 9.16 2.65 8.15
N VAL A 64 8.64 2.30 9.33
CA VAL A 64 8.43 0.91 9.73
C VAL A 64 7.44 0.21 8.80
N ALA A 65 6.31 0.85 8.49
CA ALA A 65 5.30 0.29 7.61
C ALA A 65 5.82 0.05 6.18
N THR A 66 6.69 0.92 5.67
CA THR A 66 7.33 0.74 4.36
C THR A 66 8.25 -0.48 4.36
N MET A 67 9.05 -0.67 5.41
CA MET A 67 9.89 -1.86 5.56
C MET A 67 9.06 -3.15 5.63
N VAL A 68 7.95 -3.12 6.37
CA VAL A 68 7.02 -4.26 6.46
C VAL A 68 6.34 -4.54 5.11
N ALA A 69 5.91 -3.49 4.40
CA ALA A 69 5.31 -3.63 3.07
C ALA A 69 6.28 -4.30 2.09
N PHE A 70 7.53 -3.86 2.08
CA PHE A 70 8.57 -4.48 1.25
C PHE A 70 8.80 -5.95 1.61
N LEU A 71 8.86 -6.29 2.90
CA LEU A 71 9.00 -7.68 3.34
C LEU A 71 7.80 -8.54 2.92
N ALA A 72 6.58 -7.99 2.98
CA ALA A 72 5.37 -8.64 2.49
C ALA A 72 5.47 -8.92 0.98
N ALA A 73 5.95 -7.97 0.18
CA ALA A 73 6.19 -8.12 -1.25
C ALA A 73 7.09 -9.32 -1.57
N VAL A 74 8.22 -9.40 -0.87
CA VAL A 74 9.20 -10.51 -1.01
C VAL A 74 8.56 -11.83 -0.59
N SER A 75 7.80 -11.84 0.50
CA SER A 75 7.07 -13.02 0.96
C SER A 75 6.05 -13.49 -0.07
N PHE A 76 5.30 -12.58 -0.69
CA PHE A 76 4.33 -12.93 -1.73
C PHE A 76 5.01 -13.45 -3.00
N ALA A 77 6.11 -12.83 -3.43
CA ALA A 77 6.89 -13.33 -4.56
C ALA A 77 7.35 -14.78 -4.32
N ARG A 78 7.87 -15.05 -3.12
CA ARG A 78 8.29 -16.41 -2.72
C ARG A 78 7.13 -17.40 -2.66
N ALA A 79 5.96 -16.96 -2.18
CA ALA A 79 4.75 -17.79 -2.15
C ALA A 79 4.29 -18.16 -3.56
N LEU A 80 4.39 -17.24 -4.53
CA LEU A 80 4.04 -17.49 -5.93
C LEU A 80 5.02 -18.46 -6.63
N THR A 81 6.31 -18.39 -6.32
CA THR A 81 7.33 -19.29 -6.90
C THR A 81 7.42 -20.65 -6.19
N GLY A 82 6.55 -20.91 -5.21
CA GLY A 82 6.58 -22.15 -4.43
C GLY A 82 7.84 -22.30 -3.55
N GLY A 83 8.54 -21.19 -3.25
CA GLY A 83 9.78 -21.20 -2.48
C GLY A 83 11.04 -21.58 -3.25
N GLY A 84 10.94 -21.76 -4.57
CA GLY A 84 12.10 -21.92 -5.46
C GLY A 84 13.01 -20.68 -5.43
N ARG A 85 14.32 -20.93 -5.43
CA ARG A 85 15.36 -19.90 -5.41
C ARG A 85 15.39 -19.08 -6.70
#